data_AF-A0A0G1BZH0-F1
#
_entry.id   AF-A0A0G1BZH0-F1
#
_cell.length_a   1.000
_cell.length_b   1.000
_cell.length_c   1.000
_cell.angle_alpha   90.00
_cell.angle_beta   90.00
_cell.angle_gamma   90.00
#
_symmetry.space_group_name_H-M   'P 1'
#
loop_
_entity.id
_entity.type
_entity.pdbx_description
1 polymer ?
#
loop_
_entity_poly.entity_id
_entity_poly.type
_entity_poly.pdbx_seq_one_letter_code
_entity_poly.pdbx_strand_id
1 'polypeptide(L)' 'MSVIWVLVNCNSLAEAKNIGGACLQARLASCFDIFKRELTQYFWPPRSGKTESARGALLI' A
#
# COMPACT_ATOMS: atom_id res chain seq x y z
N MET A 1 -7.80 6.08 -23.65
CA MET A 1 -7.63 6.04 -22.18
C MET A 1 -6.33 5.32 -21.89
N SER A 2 -5.51 5.85 -20.98
CA SER A 2 -4.24 5.24 -20.57
C SER A 2 -4.45 4.43 -19.29
N VAL A 3 -3.88 3.23 -19.23
CA VAL A 3 -3.86 2.41 -18.02
C VAL A 3 -2.82 2.98 -17.06
N ILE A 4 -3.17 3.07 -15.78
CA ILE A 4 -2.26 3.49 -14.71
C ILE A 4 -2.16 2.38 -13.66
N TRP A 5 -1.00 2.30 -13.02
CA TRP A 5 -0.77 1.47 -11.85
C TRP A 5 -0.76 2.37 -10.62
N VAL A 6 -1.44 1.94 -9.55
CA VAL A 6 -1.52 2.71 -8.30
C VAL A 6 -0.91 1.88 -7.18
N LEU A 7 0.15 2.38 -6.57
CA LEU A 7 0.85 1.68 -5.48
C LEU A 7 0.43 2.28 -4.14
N VAL A 8 -0.17 1.47 -3.27
CA VAL A 8 -0.66 1.91 -1.95
C VAL A 8 0.00 1.11 -0.85
N ASN A 9 0.70 1.80 0.05
CA ASN A 9 1.24 1.19 1.27
C ASN A 9 0.13 0.99 2.29
N CYS A 10 -0.07 -0.26 2.72
CA CYS A 10 -0.98 -0.63 3.79
C CYS A 10 -0.19 -1.11 5.02
N ASN A 11 -0.75 -0.89 6.21
CA ASN A 11 -0.26 -1.31 7.50
C ASN A 11 -0.40 -2.83 7.71
N SER A 12 -1.33 -3.49 7.02
CA SER A 12 -1.53 -4.94 7.12
C SER A 12 -2.07 -5.56 5.83
N LEU A 13 -1.95 -6.89 5.71
CA LEU A 13 -2.60 -7.65 4.62
C LEU A 13 -4.13 -7.54 4.67
N ALA A 14 -4.72 -7.44 5.86
CA ALA A 14 -6.17 -7.30 6.02
C ALA A 14 -6.66 -5.95 5.50
N GLU A 15 -5.94 -4.87 5.81
CA GLU A 15 -6.24 -3.54 5.29
C GLU A 15 -6.15 -3.49 3.75
N ALA A 16 -5.08 -4.05 3.17
CA ALA A 16 -4.93 -4.15 1.72
C ALA A 16 -6.10 -4.92 1.06
N LYS A 17 -6.53 -6.04 1.66
CA LYS A 17 -7.69 -6.82 1.18
C LYS A 17 -8.99 -6.01 1.24
N ASN A 18 -9.20 -5.28 2.33
CA ASN A 18 -10.40 -4.47 2.50
C ASN A 18 -10.46 -3.32 1.49
N ILE A 19 -9.35 -2.59 1.32
CA ILE A 19 -9.26 -1.47 0.37
C ILE A 19 -9.41 -1.99 -1.07
N GLY A 20 -8.63 -2.99 -1.48
CA GLY A 20 -8.71 -3.56 -2.82
C GLY A 20 -10.10 -4.10 -3.15
N GLY A 21 -10.71 -4.82 -2.19
CA GLY A 21 -12.08 -5.32 -2.32
C GLY A 21 -13.11 -4.19 -2.51
N ALA A 22 -13.01 -3.12 -1.71
CA ALA A 22 -13.89 -1.96 -1.85
C ALA A 22 -13.71 -1.26 -3.21
N CYS A 23 -12.49 -1.09 -3.69
CA CYS A 23 -12.19 -0.51 -5.00
C CYS A 23 -12.80 -1.33 -6.16
N LEU A 24 -12.74 -2.66 -6.10
CA LEU A 24 -13.39 -3.52 -7.09
C LEU A 24 -14.92 -3.38 -7.06
N GLN A 25 -15.53 -3.43 -5.88
CA GLN A 25 -16.99 -3.32 -5.75
C GLN A 25 -17.51 -1.96 -6.28
N ALA A 26 -16.74 -0.89 -6.08
CA ALA A 26 -17.05 0.44 -6.58
C ALA A 26 -16.66 0.67 -8.06
N ARG A 27 -16.08 -0.32 -8.75
CA ARG A 27 -15.56 -0.22 -10.12
C ARG A 27 -14.54 0.91 -10.30
N LEU A 28 -13.74 1.18 -9.27
CA LEU A 28 -12.65 2.17 -9.30
C LEU A 28 -11.34 1.59 -9.83
N ALA A 29 -11.21 0.26 -9.80
CA ALA A 29 -10.10 -0.48 -10.37
C ALA A 29 -10.61 -1.71 -11.12
N SER A 30 -9.85 -2.17 -12.12
CA SER A 30 -10.18 -3.40 -12.87
C SER A 30 -9.70 -4.67 -12.16
N CYS A 31 -8.59 -4.58 -11.41
CA CYS A 31 -8.01 -5.64 -10.60
C CYS A 31 -7.25 -5.01 -9.41
N PHE A 32 -6.81 -5.85 -8.47
CA PHE A 32 -5.76 -5.48 -7.53
C PHE A 32 -4.93 -6.72 -7.16
N ASP A 33 -3.67 -6.49 -6.85
CA ASP A 33 -2.76 -7.50 -6.30
C ASP A 33 -2.26 -7.06 -4.92
N ILE A 34 -1.87 -8.02 -4.08
CA ILE A 34 -1.33 -7.73 -2.75
C ILE A 34 0.01 -8.42 -2.60
N PHE A 35 1.04 -7.62 -2.35
CA PHE A 35 2.36 -8.10 -1.96
C PHE A 35 2.58 -7.92 -0.46
N LYS A 36 2.97 -8.98 0.25
CA LYS A 36 3.35 -8.87 1.66
C LYS A 36 4.65 -8.08 1.76
N ARG A 37 4.62 -6.96 2.51
CA ARG A 37 5.77 -6.06 2.64
C ARG A 37 6.51 -6.35 3.94
N GLU A 38 7.65 -7.01 3.82
CA GLU A 38 8.50 -7.37 4.96
C GLU A 38 9.24 -6.16 5.57
N LEU A 39 9.49 -5.11 4.78
CA LEU A 39 10.19 -3.91 5.22
C LEU A 39 9.77 -2.67 4.42
N THR A 40 9.64 -1.54 5.09
CA THR A 40 9.85 -0.21 4.52
C THR A 40 10.68 0.58 5.52
N GLN A 41 11.53 1.48 5.02
CA GLN A 41 12.34 2.37 5.84
C GLN A 41 12.18 3.79 5.35
N TYR A 42 12.07 4.73 6.29
CA TYR A 42 11.87 6.14 6.00
C TYR A 42 12.42 7.00 7.12
N PHE A 43 12.67 8.28 6.85
CA PHE A 43 13.11 9.22 7.88
C PHE A 43 11.91 9.76 8.64
N TRP A 44 11.89 9.55 9.96
CA TRP A 44 10.86 10.08 10.85
C TRP A 44 11.39 10.22 12.29
N PRO A 45 11.07 11.32 13.02
CA PRO A 45 10.39 12.52 12.55
C PRO A 45 11.19 13.30 11.51
N PRO A 46 10.56 14.16 10.68
CA PRO A 46 11.24 14.89 9.62
C PRO A 46 12.43 15.70 10.15
N ARG A 47 13.52 15.75 9.38
CA ARG A 47 14.77 16.50 9.71
C ARG A 47 15.52 16.04 10.96
N SER A 48 15.06 15.01 11.67
CA SER A 48 15.77 14.47 12.85
C SER A 48 16.99 13.62 12.50
N GLY A 49 17.11 13.21 11.23
CA GLY A 49 18.12 12.23 10.78
C GLY A 49 17.85 10.79 11.23
N LYS A 50 16.81 10.56 12.04
CA LYS A 50 16.42 9.22 12.51
C LYS A 50 15.65 8.47 11.42
N THR A 51 15.92 7.18 11.30
CA THR A 51 15.18 6.26 10.44
C THR A 51 14.21 5.45 11.28
N GLU A 52 13.03 5.24 10.73
CA GLU A 52 12.05 4.28 11.23
C GLU A 52 11.83 3.18 10.20
N SER A 53 11.30 2.05 10.69
CA SER A 53 10.94 0.93 9.85
C SER A 53 9.52 0.47 10.16
N ALA A 54 8.78 0.09 9.12
CA ALA A 54 7.47 -0.52 9.26
C ALA A 54 7.34 -1.75 8.37
N ARG A 55 6.41 -2.65 8.72
CA ARG A 55 5.98 -3.79 7.90
C ARG A 55 4.55 -3.58 7.42
N GLY A 56 4.03 -4.45 6.56
CA GLY A 56 2.64 -4.40 6.14
C GLY A 56 2.40 -5.07 4.81
N ALA A 57 1.71 -4.36 3.91
CA ALA A 57 1.44 -4.83 2.55
C ALA A 57 1.58 -3.69 1.54
N LEU A 58 1.84 -4.06 0.29
CA LEU A 58 1.74 -3.19 -0.87
C LEU A 58 0.54 -3.66 -1.69
N LEU A 59 -0.49 -2.80 -1.77
CA LEU A 59 -1.61 -2.97 -2.69
C LEU A 59 -1.20 -2.36 -4.03
N ILE A 60 -1.47 -3.09 -5.10
CA ILE A 60 -1.17 -2.74 -6.48
C ILE A 60 -2.49 -2.71 -7.26
#